data_AF-A0A017RY59-F1
#
_entry.id   AF-A0A017RY59-F1
#
_cell.length_a   1.000
_cell.length_b   1.000
_cell.length_c   1.000
_cell.angle_alpha   90.00
_cell.angle_beta   90.00
_cell.angle_gamma   90.00
#
_symmetry.space_group_name_H-M   'P 1'
#
loop_
_entity.id
_entity.type
_entity.pdbx_description
1 polymer ?
#
loop_
_entity_poly.entity_id
_entity_poly.type
_entity_poly.pdbx_seq_one_letter_code
_entity_poly.pdbx_strand_id
1 'polypeptide(L)'
;MGRGYHMGFGFYGSYFFIIIILLILVLVLISNKKTSAPNPFSLKLLNILKEKYAIGTISADEYKIRKSVIEELTFTCAYTPLLLERYANCEIDSKEFFAIKKEIENPNTPPVVCEKLAKGEISINEYQSNKI
;
A
#
# COMPACT_ATOMS: atom_id res chain seq x y z
N MET A 1 -12.27 60.40 8.65
CA MET A 1 -13.62 59.80 8.81
C MET A 1 -13.59 58.37 8.28
N GLY A 2 -13.17 57.41 9.12
CA GLY A 2 -13.18 55.98 8.77
C GLY A 2 -14.42 55.32 9.36
N ARG A 3 -15.41 54.98 8.53
CA ARG A 3 -16.60 54.23 8.97
C ARG A 3 -16.20 52.77 9.16
N GLY A 4 -16.20 52.32 10.40
CA GLY A 4 -16.03 50.91 10.76
C GLY A 4 -17.30 50.13 10.43
N TYR A 5 -17.18 49.17 9.51
CA TYR A 5 -18.23 48.19 9.21
C TYR A 5 -18.01 46.95 10.11
N HIS A 6 -18.38 47.07 11.37
CA HIS A 6 -18.67 45.91 12.21
C HIS A 6 -20.16 45.99 12.57
N MET A 7 -21.01 45.44 11.70
CA MET A 7 -22.39 45.14 12.05
C MET A 7 -22.58 43.64 12.14
N GLY A 8 -23.15 43.23 13.26
CA GLY A 8 -23.09 41.89 13.84
C GLY A 8 -23.67 40.78 12.97
N PHE A 9 -22.91 39.70 12.86
CA PHE A 9 -23.42 38.36 12.60
C PHE A 9 -24.02 37.81 13.90
N GLY A 10 -25.16 38.38 14.31
CA GLY A 10 -25.85 38.01 15.55
C GLY A 10 -26.36 36.57 15.52
N PHE A 11 -26.15 35.83 16.62
CA PHE A 11 -26.67 34.50 17.00
C PHE A 11 -26.79 33.41 15.91
N TYR A 12 -27.50 33.62 14.81
CA TYR A 12 -27.59 32.72 13.65
C TYR A 12 -26.26 32.53 12.93
N GLY A 13 -25.39 33.54 13.01
CA GLY A 13 -24.06 33.49 12.43
C GLY A 13 -23.16 32.41 13.00
N SER A 14 -23.16 32.25 14.33
CA SER A 14 -22.33 31.24 15.00
C SER A 14 -22.80 29.82 14.68
N TYR A 15 -24.11 29.59 14.58
CA TYR A 15 -24.65 28.29 14.14
C TYR A 15 -24.24 27.96 12.71
N PHE A 16 -24.22 28.94 11.82
CA PHE A 16 -23.75 28.74 10.45
C PHE A 16 -22.28 28.32 10.40
N PHE A 17 -21.41 28.96 11.19
CA PHE A 17 -20.00 28.54 11.32
C PHE A 17 -19.85 27.14 11.93
N ILE A 18 -20.65 26.79 12.94
CA ILE A 18 -20.63 25.45 13.55
C ILE A 18 -21.01 24.38 12.53
N ILE A 19 -22.04 24.62 11.72
CA ILE A 19 -22.47 23.71 10.65
C ILE A 19 -21.39 23.57 9.58
N ILE A 20 -20.75 24.68 9.18
CA ILE A 20 -19.62 24.66 8.23
C ILE A 20 -18.45 23.84 8.79
N ILE A 21 -18.09 24.03 10.06
CA ILE A 21 -17.00 23.28 10.71
C ILE A 21 -17.35 21.78 10.75
N LEU A 22 -18.58 21.42 11.10
CA LEU A 22 -19.05 20.02 11.07
C LEU A 22 -18.97 19.41 9.66
N LEU A 23 -19.39 20.16 8.63
CA LEU A 23 -19.29 19.74 7.23
C LEU A 23 -17.84 19.52 6.80
N ILE A 24 -16.93 20.43 7.17
CA ILE A 24 -15.49 20.27 6.89
C ILE A 24 -14.94 19.03 7.59
N LEU A 25 -15.33 18.77 8.85
CA LEU A 25 -14.88 17.61 9.61
C LEU A 25 -15.34 16.30 8.95
N VAL A 26 -16.59 16.24 8.51
CA VAL A 26 -17.14 15.09 7.77
C VAL A 26 -16.41 14.90 6.43
N LEU A 27 -16.14 15.98 5.69
CA LEU A 27 -15.40 15.93 4.43
C LEU A 27 -13.97 15.44 4.61
N VAL A 28 -13.28 15.82 5.69
CA VAL A 28 -11.93 15.32 6.02
C VAL A 28 -11.97 13.82 6.32
N LEU A 29 -12.97 13.34 7.08
CA LEU A 29 -13.11 11.92 7.38
C LEU A 29 -13.40 11.07 6.13
N ILE A 30 -14.20 11.58 5.19
CA ILE A 30 -14.47 10.90 3.92
C ILE A 30 -13.23 10.95 3.01
N SER A 31 -12.54 12.09 2.96
CA SER A 31 -11.34 12.27 2.13
C SER A 31 -10.15 11.43 2.59
N ASN A 32 -10.10 11.07 3.88
CA ASN A 32 -9.10 10.15 4.40
C ASN A 32 -9.41 8.69 4.06
N LYS A 33 -10.66 8.35 3.68
CA LYS A 33 -11.00 7.05 3.11
C LYS A 33 -10.72 7.05 1.60
N LYS A 34 -9.48 7.31 1.20
CA LYS A 34 -9.03 6.94 -0.15
C LYS A 34 -8.78 5.44 -0.19
N THR A 35 -9.86 4.66 -0.21
CA THR A 35 -9.79 3.32 -0.79
C THR A 35 -9.61 3.50 -2.29
N SER A 36 -8.36 3.52 -2.73
CA SER A 36 -8.04 3.37 -4.15
C SER A 36 -8.80 2.15 -4.67
N ALA A 37 -9.57 2.33 -5.74
CA ALA A 37 -10.27 1.22 -6.37
C ALA A 37 -9.24 0.09 -6.63
N PRO A 38 -9.48 -1.13 -6.14
CA PRO A 38 -8.49 -2.19 -6.22
C PRO A 38 -8.23 -2.48 -7.70
N ASN A 39 -6.96 -2.41 -8.08
CA ASN A 39 -6.57 -2.69 -9.45
C ASN A 39 -6.87 -4.18 -9.78
N PRO A 40 -7.15 -4.54 -11.04
CA PRO A 40 -7.54 -5.92 -11.38
C PRO A 40 -6.45 -6.95 -11.01
N PHE A 41 -5.18 -6.53 -10.96
CA PHE A 41 -4.08 -7.39 -10.55
C PHE A 41 -4.05 -7.64 -9.04
N SER A 42 -4.32 -6.64 -8.21
CA SER A 42 -4.39 -6.77 -6.76
C SER A 42 -5.61 -7.59 -6.36
N LEU A 43 -6.73 -7.50 -7.08
CA LEU A 43 -7.85 -8.42 -6.91
C LEU A 43 -7.43 -9.89 -7.16
N LYS A 44 -6.64 -10.15 -8.21
CA LYS A 44 -6.09 -11.49 -8.47
C LYS A 44 -5.23 -11.98 -7.30
N LEU A 45 -4.29 -11.16 -6.83
CA LEU A 45 -3.41 -11.49 -5.70
C LEU A 45 -4.18 -11.73 -4.40
N LEU A 46 -5.18 -10.89 -4.11
CA LEU A 46 -6.02 -11.04 -2.92
C LEU A 46 -6.85 -12.32 -2.98
N ASN A 47 -7.32 -12.74 -4.16
CA ASN A 47 -8.00 -14.02 -4.33
C ASN A 47 -7.08 -15.20 -4.04
N ILE A 48 -5.84 -15.18 -4.55
CA ILE A 48 -4.82 -16.18 -4.23
C ILE A 48 -4.58 -16.23 -2.72
N LEU A 49 -4.39 -15.07 -2.09
CA LEU A 49 -4.15 -14.99 -0.64
C LEU A 49 -5.34 -15.54 0.17
N LYS A 50 -6.57 -15.26 -0.27
CA LYS A 50 -7.80 -15.74 0.36
C LYS A 50 -7.94 -17.26 0.22
N GLU A 51 -7.55 -17.82 -0.92
CA GLU A 51 -7.50 -19.26 -1.13
C GLU A 51 -6.51 -19.92 -0.17
N LYS A 52 -5.29 -19.38 -0.04
CA LYS A 52 -4.29 -19.88 0.92
C LYS A 52 -4.77 -19.84 2.37
N TYR A 53 -5.48 -18.77 2.74
CA TYR A 53 -6.10 -18.67 4.05
C TYR A 53 -7.23 -19.70 4.25
N ALA A 54 -8.08 -19.91 3.25
CA ALA A 54 -9.18 -20.89 3.32
C ALA A 54 -8.68 -22.34 3.45
N ILE A 55 -7.53 -22.64 2.84
CA ILE A 55 -6.83 -23.93 2.97
C ILE A 55 -6.15 -24.08 4.35
N GLY A 56 -5.98 -22.98 5.09
CA GLY A 56 -5.31 -22.96 6.39
C GLY A 56 -3.78 -22.97 6.30
N THR A 57 -3.21 -22.62 5.14
CA THR A 57 -1.75 -22.52 4.96
C THR A 57 -1.16 -21.35 5.74
N ILE A 58 -1.94 -20.28 5.92
CA ILE A 58 -1.54 -19.07 6.64
C ILE A 58 -2.53 -18.75 7.76
N SER A 59 -2.03 -18.15 8.82
CA SER A 59 -2.86 -17.67 9.94
C SER A 59 -3.65 -16.41 9.56
N ALA A 60 -4.65 -16.07 10.38
CA ALA A 60 -5.44 -14.84 10.19
C ALA A 60 -4.57 -13.58 10.30
N ASP A 61 -3.58 -13.59 11.19
CA ASP A 61 -2.65 -12.47 11.39
C ASP A 61 -1.73 -12.30 10.17
N GLU A 62 -1.16 -13.39 9.67
CA GLU A 62 -0.35 -13.38 8.44
C GLU A 62 -1.16 -12.94 7.24
N TYR A 63 -2.39 -13.42 7.10
CA TYR A 63 -3.29 -12.98 6.03
C TYR A 63 -3.51 -11.46 6.08
N LYS A 64 -3.76 -10.91 7.27
CA LYS A 64 -3.97 -9.46 7.45
C LYS A 64 -2.73 -8.65 7.06
N ILE A 65 -1.55 -9.10 7.46
CA ILE A 65 -0.27 -8.46 7.11
C ILE A 65 0.00 -8.54 5.61
N ARG A 66 -0.15 -9.73 5.00
CA ARG A 66 0.08 -9.90 3.55
C ARG A 66 -0.91 -9.09 2.73
N LYS A 67 -2.17 -9.03 3.17
CA LYS A 67 -3.22 -8.23 2.54
C LYS A 67 -2.88 -6.74 2.55
N SER A 68 -2.48 -6.18 3.70
CA SER A 68 -2.15 -4.75 3.76
C SER A 68 -0.97 -4.40 2.84
N VAL A 69 0.04 -5.28 2.76
CA VAL A 69 1.18 -5.10 1.85
C VAL A 69 0.73 -5.06 0.39
N ILE A 70 -0.16 -5.95 -0.05
CA ILE A 70 -0.67 -5.98 -1.44
C ILE A 70 -1.53 -4.75 -1.76
N GLU A 71 -2.32 -4.26 -0.80
CA GLU A 71 -3.21 -3.10 -1.00
C GLU A 71 -2.44 -1.77 -0.99
N GLU A 72 -1.37 -1.65 -0.19
CA GLU A 72 -0.58 -0.43 -0.07
C GLU A 72 0.56 -0.33 -1.10
N LEU A 73 1.05 -1.45 -1.66
CA LEU A 73 2.16 -1.40 -2.61
C LEU A 73 1.76 -0.77 -3.95
N THR A 74 2.48 0.27 -4.32
CA THR A 74 2.48 0.81 -5.68
C THR A 74 3.47 0.03 -6.55
N PHE A 75 3.12 -0.18 -7.83
CA PHE A 75 4.02 -0.79 -8.80
C PHE A 75 5.10 0.22 -9.20
N THR A 76 6.17 0.24 -8.41
CA THR A 76 7.35 1.09 -8.61
C THR A 76 8.27 0.59 -9.71
N CYS A 77 8.31 -0.73 -9.93
CA CYS A 77 9.21 -1.39 -10.86
C CYS A 77 8.48 -2.47 -11.68
N ALA A 78 8.95 -2.73 -12.91
CA ALA A 78 8.38 -3.74 -13.81
C ALA A 78 8.37 -5.16 -13.21
N TYR A 79 9.25 -5.43 -12.26
CA TYR A 79 9.40 -6.75 -11.61
C TYR A 79 8.60 -6.88 -10.30
N THR A 80 8.05 -5.77 -9.77
CA THR A 80 7.23 -5.78 -8.54
C THR A 80 6.00 -6.69 -8.63
N PRO A 81 5.26 -6.76 -9.77
CA PRO A 81 4.15 -7.71 -9.93
C PRO A 81 4.56 -9.18 -9.74
N LEU A 82 5.69 -9.59 -10.31
CA LEU A 82 6.21 -10.97 -10.20
C LEU A 82 6.54 -11.31 -8.75
N LEU A 83 7.20 -10.39 -8.05
CA LEU A 83 7.54 -10.56 -6.64
C LEU A 83 6.29 -10.65 -5.75
N LEU A 84 5.27 -9.83 -6.04
CA LEU A 84 3.99 -9.85 -5.33
C LEU A 84 3.21 -11.15 -5.56
N GLU A 85 3.27 -11.73 -6.76
CA GLU A 85 2.62 -13.02 -7.05
C GLU A 85 3.20 -14.14 -6.18
N ARG A 86 4.53 -14.21 -6.06
CA ARG A 86 5.21 -15.17 -5.17
C ARG A 86 4.89 -14.93 -3.70
N TYR A 87 4.81 -13.67 -3.29
CA TYR A 87 4.42 -13.30 -1.94
C TYR A 87 2.97 -13.69 -1.61
N ALA A 88 2.05 -13.52 -2.55
CA ALA A 88 0.66 -13.96 -2.40
C ALA A 88 0.53 -15.49 -2.35
N ASN A 89 1.37 -16.20 -3.13
CA ASN A 89 1.46 -17.67 -3.08
C ASN A 89 2.07 -18.23 -1.79
N CYS A 90 2.61 -17.36 -0.93
CA CYS A 90 3.35 -17.74 0.28
C CYS A 90 4.64 -18.52 -0.01
N GLU A 91 5.26 -18.29 -1.17
CA GLU A 91 6.57 -18.86 -1.51
C GLU A 91 7.73 -18.16 -0.80
N ILE A 92 7.51 -16.89 -0.42
CA ILE A 92 8.49 -16.06 0.28
C ILE A 92 7.85 -15.41 1.51
N ASP A 93 8.68 -15.16 2.51
CA ASP A 93 8.32 -14.46 3.74
C ASP A 93 8.38 -12.94 3.57
N SER A 94 7.72 -12.21 4.47
CA SER A 94 7.74 -10.74 4.45
C SER A 94 9.16 -10.19 4.52
N LYS A 95 10.07 -10.81 5.29
CA LYS A 95 11.47 -10.39 5.38
C LYS A 95 12.18 -10.48 4.04
N GLU A 96 12.07 -11.62 3.38
CA GLU A 96 12.66 -11.85 2.06
C GLU A 96 12.04 -10.94 1.00
N PHE A 97 10.71 -10.78 1.03
CA PHE A 97 9.99 -9.88 0.14
C PHE A 97 10.55 -8.45 0.19
N PHE A 98 10.69 -7.87 1.40
CA PHE A 98 11.21 -6.51 1.53
C PHE A 98 12.69 -6.41 1.15
N ALA A 99 13.49 -7.45 1.40
CA ALA A 99 14.89 -7.48 1.00
C ALA A 99 15.03 -7.50 -0.53
N ILE A 100 14.27 -8.36 -1.23
CA ILE A 100 14.25 -8.41 -2.68
C ILE A 100 13.71 -7.09 -3.26
N LYS A 101 12.60 -6.57 -2.70
CA LYS A 101 12.00 -5.30 -3.12
C LYS A 101 13.04 -4.17 -3.12
N LYS A 102 13.82 -4.07 -2.05
CA LYS A 102 14.87 -3.05 -1.93
C LYS A 102 15.93 -3.15 -3.02
N GLU A 103 16.32 -4.36 -3.41
CA GLU A 103 17.33 -4.56 -4.47
C GLU A 103 16.75 -4.32 -5.88
N ILE A 104 15.49 -4.69 -6.15
CA ILE A 104 14.87 -4.45 -7.47
C ILE A 104 14.51 -2.98 -7.72
N GLU A 105 14.34 -2.20 -6.65
CA GLU A 105 14.12 -0.75 -6.71
C GLU A 105 15.45 0.03 -6.75
N ASN A 106 16.58 -0.63 -6.51
CA ASN A 106 17.89 -0.02 -6.60
C ASN A 106 18.28 0.19 -8.07
N PRO A 107 18.53 1.43 -8.52
CA PRO A 107 18.85 1.73 -9.92
C PRO A 107 20.18 1.11 -10.38
N ASN A 108 21.06 0.74 -9.44
CA ASN A 108 22.33 0.11 -9.75
C ASN A 108 22.22 -1.40 -10.00
N THR A 109 21.07 -2.01 -9.71
CA THR A 109 20.87 -3.44 -9.91
C THR A 109 20.55 -3.72 -11.38
N PRO A 110 21.28 -4.63 -12.05
CA PRO A 110 21.02 -4.96 -13.44
C PRO A 110 19.60 -5.53 -13.63
N PRO A 111 18.86 -5.18 -14.69
CA PRO A 111 17.50 -5.67 -14.94
C PRO A 111 17.40 -7.21 -14.94
N VAL A 112 18.42 -7.89 -15.47
CA VAL A 112 18.52 -9.36 -15.49
C VAL A 112 18.54 -9.92 -14.06
N VAL A 113 19.25 -9.27 -13.14
CA VAL A 113 19.31 -9.71 -11.73
C VAL A 113 17.97 -9.44 -11.05
N CYS A 114 17.35 -8.28 -11.31
CA CYS A 114 16.03 -7.96 -10.78
C CYS A 114 14.98 -8.99 -11.20
N GLU A 115 15.00 -9.40 -12.47
CA GLU A 115 14.11 -10.44 -12.99
C GLU A 115 14.32 -11.78 -12.30
N LYS A 116 15.58 -12.21 -12.17
CA LYS A 116 15.94 -13.48 -11.51
C LYS A 116 15.54 -13.50 -10.04
N LEU A 117 15.78 -12.42 -9.31
CA LEU A 117 15.35 -12.27 -7.91
C LEU A 117 13.82 -12.29 -7.78
N ALA A 118 13.12 -11.58 -8.67
CA ALA A 118 11.66 -11.53 -8.66
C ALA A 118 11.04 -12.89 -8.99
N LYS A 119 11.57 -13.62 -9.98
CA LYS A 119 11.14 -14.98 -10.34
C LYS A 119 11.53 -16.05 -9.31
N GLY A 120 12.55 -15.80 -8.49
CA GLY A 120 13.07 -16.77 -7.53
C GLY A 120 14.11 -17.72 -8.10
N GLU A 121 14.70 -17.38 -9.24
CA GLU A 121 15.80 -18.14 -9.83
C GLU A 121 17.09 -18.01 -9.01
N ILE A 122 17.23 -16.90 -8.26
CA ILE A 122 18.34 -16.66 -7.34
C ILE A 122 17.76 -16.24 -5.99
N SER A 123 18.28 -16.79 -4.91
CA SER A 123 17.89 -16.37 -3.56
C SER A 123 18.53 -15.04 -3.18
N ILE A 124 17.86 -14.25 -2.33
CA ILE A 124 18.41 -12.97 -1.87
C ILE A 124 19.73 -13.15 -1.10
N ASN A 125 19.85 -14.26 -0.37
CA ASN A 125 21.07 -14.61 0.38
C ASN A 125 22.24 -14.90 -0.56
N GLU A 126 22.01 -15.68 -1.61
CA GLU A 126 23.02 -15.98 -2.63
C GLU A 126 23.47 -14.72 -3.37
N TYR A 127 22.52 -13.84 -3.72
CA TYR A 127 22.85 -12.56 -4.33
C TYR A 127 23.71 -11.68 -3.41
N GLN A 128 23.37 -11.60 -2.12
CA GLN A 128 24.14 -10.82 -1.14
C GLN A 128 25.53 -11.42 -0.89
N SER A 129 25.67 -12.74 -0.85
CA SER A 129 26.97 -13.40 -0.71
C SER A 129 27.91 -13.17 -1.90
N ASN A 130 27.38 -13.07 -3.12
CA ASN A 130 28.16 -12.79 -4.33
C ASN A 130 28.51 -11.30 -4.53
N LYS A 131 27.99 -10.41 -3.67
CA LYS A 131 28.24 -8.96 -3.72
C LYS A 131 29.45 -8.54 -2.86
N ILE A 132 30.02 -9.47 -2.08
CA ILE A 132 31.16 -9.29 -1.17
C ILE A 132 32.48 -9.47 -1.94
#